data_AF-A0A9E4C0T6-F1
#
_entry.id   AF-A0A9E4C0T6-F1
#
_cell.length_a   1.000
_cell.length_b   1.000
_cell.length_c   1.000
_cell.angle_alpha   90.00
_cell.angle_beta   90.00
_cell.angle_gamma   90.00
#
_symmetry.space_group_name_H-M   'P 1'
#
loop_
_entity.id
_entity.type
_entity.pdbx_description
1 polymer ?
#
loop_
_entity_poly.entity_id
_entity_poly.type
_entity_poly.pdbx_seq_one_letter_code
_entity_poly.pdbx_strand_id
1 'polypeptide(L)'
;MADYSHLDEGPLTLLVGHEANYSLDNHSAEMGLLYSCKQPADGDLTARLASAFKAALTACRRLEEEPSLAGKVKFRSGDVSLVANDRLNATNDEAGENALRAALDPVLAQLFAGAEYAVERDDAPQLRLNLRIRCQTDANTATLLGNLAA
;
A
#
# COMPACT_ATOMS: atom_id res chain seq x y z
N MET A 1 -15.93 -7.74 -21.84
CA MET A 1 -15.68 -6.80 -20.74
C MET A 1 -16.79 -7.01 -19.72
N ALA A 2 -16.45 -7.21 -18.45
CA ALA A 2 -17.43 -7.33 -17.38
C ALA A 2 -17.80 -5.93 -16.87
N ASP A 3 -19.10 -5.71 -16.64
CA ASP A 3 -19.66 -4.46 -16.14
C ASP A 3 -19.76 -4.53 -14.61
N TYR A 4 -19.03 -3.65 -13.92
CA TYR A 4 -18.89 -3.62 -12.46
C TYR A 4 -19.66 -2.47 -11.81
N SER A 5 -20.62 -1.87 -12.52
CA SER A 5 -21.37 -0.68 -12.06
C SER A 5 -22.25 -0.90 -10.81
N HIS A 6 -22.28 -2.11 -10.24
CA HIS A 6 -23.10 -2.51 -9.09
C HIS A 6 -22.30 -2.79 -7.81
N LEU A 7 -20.98 -2.55 -7.81
CA LEU A 7 -20.17 -2.61 -6.60
C LEU A 7 -20.14 -1.21 -5.97
N ASP A 8 -20.96 -1.00 -4.94
CA ASP A 8 -20.99 0.26 -4.18
C ASP A 8 -19.61 0.61 -3.59
N GLU A 9 -18.85 -0.42 -3.23
CA GLU A 9 -17.46 -0.37 -2.78
C GLU A 9 -16.61 -1.41 -3.53
N GLY A 10 -15.92 -0.99 -4.58
CA GLY A 10 -15.14 -1.88 -5.42
C GLY A 10 -14.11 -1.12 -6.26
N PRO A 11 -13.19 -1.85 -6.92
CA PRO A 11 -12.17 -1.21 -7.72
C PRO A 11 -12.79 -0.42 -8.88
N LEU A 12 -12.66 0.90 -8.83
CA LEU A 12 -13.21 1.85 -9.80
C LEU A 12 -12.48 1.78 -11.15
N THR A 13 -11.18 1.53 -11.12
CA THR A 13 -10.33 1.31 -12.31
C THR A 13 -9.28 0.29 -11.98
N LEU A 14 -9.08 -0.74 -12.83
CA LEU A 14 -8.07 -1.79 -12.65
C LEU A 14 -7.14 -1.85 -13.86
N LEU A 15 -5.84 -1.60 -13.64
CA LEU A 15 -4.78 -1.92 -14.59
C LEU A 15 -4.19 -3.27 -14.22
N VAL A 16 -4.43 -4.27 -15.08
CA VAL A 16 -3.88 -5.62 -14.92
C VAL A 16 -2.52 -5.68 -15.63
N GLY A 17 -1.45 -5.59 -14.86
CA GLY A 17 -0.10 -5.86 -15.35
C GLY A 17 0.26 -7.35 -15.29
N HIS A 18 1.32 -7.69 -16.00
CA HIS A 18 1.93 -9.02 -15.91
C HIS A 18 2.49 -9.28 -14.50
N GLU A 19 3.17 -8.28 -13.92
CA GLU A 19 3.86 -8.36 -12.63
C GLU A 19 2.97 -7.99 -11.44
N ALA A 20 2.05 -7.04 -11.63
CA ALA A 20 1.18 -6.54 -10.57
C ALA A 20 -0.14 -5.98 -11.10
N ASN A 21 -1.15 -5.96 -10.24
CA ASN A 21 -2.39 -5.22 -10.48
C ASN A 21 -2.33 -3.87 -9.76
N TYR A 22 -2.83 -2.83 -10.41
CA TYR A 22 -3.09 -1.53 -9.79
C TYR A 22 -4.58 -1.25 -9.86
N SER A 23 -5.21 -0.88 -8.75
CA SER A 23 -6.60 -0.45 -8.77
C SER A 23 -6.83 0.84 -8.01
N LEU A 24 -7.73 1.68 -8.50
CA LEU A 24 -8.36 2.71 -7.67
C LEU A 24 -9.45 2.03 -6.86
N ASP A 25 -9.37 2.14 -5.55
CA ASP A 25 -10.27 1.46 -4.62
C ASP A 25 -10.93 2.46 -3.67
N ASN A 26 -12.19 2.23 -3.30
CA ASN A 26 -12.96 3.04 -2.37
C ASN A 26 -13.44 2.26 -1.14
N HIS A 27 -12.97 1.01 -0.94
CA HIS A 27 -13.47 0.05 0.05
C HIS A 27 -13.34 0.46 1.55
N SER A 28 -12.85 1.67 1.84
CA SER A 28 -12.77 2.21 3.20
C SER A 28 -13.30 3.64 3.29
N ALA A 29 -14.26 3.99 2.43
CA ALA A 29 -14.83 5.34 2.25
C ALA A 29 -13.83 6.41 1.76
N GLU A 30 -12.57 6.05 1.56
CA GLU A 30 -11.53 6.92 1.03
C GLU A 30 -10.95 6.33 -0.26
N MET A 31 -10.95 7.12 -1.34
CA MET A 31 -10.37 6.71 -2.61
C MET A 31 -8.85 6.61 -2.48
N GLY A 32 -8.30 5.44 -2.79
CA GLY A 32 -6.86 5.17 -2.76
C GLY A 32 -6.39 4.41 -4.00
N LEU A 33 -5.07 4.24 -4.10
CA LEU A 33 -4.44 3.35 -5.07
C LEU A 33 -3.99 2.07 -4.36
N LEU A 34 -4.49 0.93 -4.81
CA LEU A 34 -4.08 -0.38 -4.36
C LEU A 34 -3.07 -0.98 -5.33
N TYR A 35 -1.95 -1.44 -4.80
CA TYR A 35 -0.96 -2.24 -5.52
C TYR A 35 -1.03 -3.69 -5.02
N SER A 36 -1.14 -4.65 -5.94
CA SER A 36 -1.08 -6.08 -5.61
C SER A 36 -0.07 -6.78 -6.49
N CYS A 37 1.03 -7.24 -5.89
CA CYS A 37 2.04 -8.06 -6.56
C CYS A 37 1.44 -9.42 -6.96
N LYS A 38 1.76 -9.91 -8.16
CA LYS A 38 1.29 -11.22 -8.68
C LYS A 38 2.39 -12.24 -8.83
N GLN A 39 3.64 -11.78 -8.93
CA GLN A 39 4.80 -12.64 -9.09
C GLN A 39 5.58 -12.72 -7.77
N PRO A 40 6.29 -13.84 -7.54
CA PRO A 40 7.31 -13.89 -6.50
C PRO A 40 8.30 -12.74 -6.73
N ALA A 41 8.53 -11.96 -5.70
CA ALA A 41 9.59 -10.96 -5.71
C ALA A 41 10.82 -11.56 -5.04
N ASP A 42 12.00 -11.32 -5.61
CA ASP A 42 13.26 -11.79 -5.06
C ASP A 42 13.59 -11.10 -3.73
N GLY A 43 14.45 -11.75 -2.94
CA GLY A 43 14.94 -11.21 -1.66
C GLY A 43 14.12 -11.59 -0.43
N ASP A 44 14.53 -11.07 0.72
CA ASP A 44 13.81 -11.26 1.97
C ASP A 44 12.50 -10.45 1.99
N LEU A 45 11.67 -10.66 3.03
CA LEU A 45 10.38 -9.99 3.12
C LEU A 45 10.53 -8.45 3.19
N THR A 46 11.57 -7.96 3.85
CA THR A 46 11.89 -6.53 3.96
C THR A 46 12.13 -5.90 2.59
N ALA A 47 12.97 -6.53 1.75
CA ALA A 47 13.25 -6.07 0.40
C ALA A 47 12.01 -6.10 -0.50
N ARG A 48 11.17 -7.14 -0.36
CA ARG A 48 9.90 -7.26 -1.09
C ARG A 48 8.90 -6.18 -0.68
N LEU A 49 8.79 -5.89 0.61
CA LEU A 49 7.95 -4.81 1.13
C LEU A 49 8.44 -3.45 0.60
N ALA A 50 9.73 -3.14 0.73
CA ALA A 50 10.31 -1.91 0.19
C ALA A 50 10.03 -1.74 -1.32
N SER A 51 10.13 -2.83 -2.09
CA SER A 51 9.81 -2.83 -3.52
C SER A 51 8.33 -2.56 -3.78
N ALA A 52 7.42 -3.13 -2.98
CA ALA A 52 5.99 -2.88 -3.08
C ALA A 52 5.64 -1.41 -2.78
N PHE A 53 6.24 -0.82 -1.74
CA PHE A 53 6.08 0.62 -1.44
C PHE A 53 6.61 1.49 -2.59
N LYS A 54 7.79 1.19 -3.14
CA LYS A 54 8.34 1.91 -4.31
C LYS A 54 7.41 1.84 -5.51
N ALA A 55 6.85 0.66 -5.81
CA ALA A 55 5.93 0.48 -6.92
C ALA A 55 4.64 1.28 -6.74
N ALA A 56 4.01 1.19 -5.55
CA ALA A 56 2.80 1.94 -5.23
C ALA A 56 3.02 3.45 -5.30
N LEU A 57 4.07 3.97 -4.65
CA LEU A 57 4.39 5.39 -4.66
C LEU A 57 4.76 5.90 -6.06
N THR A 58 5.44 5.10 -6.88
CA THR A 58 5.75 5.45 -8.27
C THR A 58 4.48 5.62 -9.07
N ALA A 59 3.50 4.72 -8.90
CA ALA A 59 2.21 4.83 -9.56
C ALA A 59 1.40 6.04 -9.05
N CYS A 60 1.39 6.31 -7.75
CA CYS A 60 0.80 7.54 -7.19
C CYS A 60 1.42 8.79 -7.81
N ARG A 61 2.76 8.88 -7.85
CA ARG A 61 3.47 10.02 -8.45
C ARG A 61 3.12 10.21 -9.92
N ARG A 62 3.07 9.13 -10.71
CA ARG A 62 2.67 9.19 -12.13
C ARG A 62 1.25 9.74 -12.31
N LEU A 63 0.31 9.36 -11.45
CA LEU A 63 -1.05 9.88 -11.49
C LEU A 63 -1.12 11.36 -11.07
N GLU A 64 -0.31 11.79 -10.10
CA GLU A 64 -0.22 13.21 -9.70
C GLU A 64 0.43 14.09 -10.79
N GLU A 65 1.38 13.53 -11.55
CA GLU A 65 2.13 14.23 -12.62
C GLU A 65 1.44 14.18 -13.99
N GLU A 66 0.39 13.36 -14.14
CA GLU A 66 -0.35 13.19 -15.40
C GLU A 66 -1.06 14.50 -15.78
N PRO A 67 -0.72 15.13 -16.93
CA PRO A 67 -1.25 16.45 -17.29
C PRO A 67 -2.78 16.52 -17.34
N SER A 68 -3.45 15.44 -17.77
CA SER A 68 -4.92 15.37 -17.82
C SER A 68 -5.59 15.36 -16.43
N LEU A 69 -4.83 15.02 -15.39
CA LEU A 69 -5.24 14.93 -13.98
C LEU A 69 -4.67 16.06 -13.11
N ALA A 70 -3.96 17.03 -13.69
CA ALA A 70 -3.32 18.12 -12.98
C ALA A 70 -4.30 18.85 -12.03
N GLY A 71 -3.93 18.90 -10.74
CA GLY A 71 -4.74 19.53 -9.68
C GLY A 71 -5.99 18.77 -9.25
N LYS A 72 -6.29 17.61 -9.84
CA LYS A 72 -7.49 16.80 -9.54
C LYS A 72 -7.20 15.62 -8.62
N VAL A 73 -5.95 15.14 -8.61
CA VAL A 73 -5.53 13.97 -7.83
C VAL A 73 -4.37 14.35 -6.93
N LYS A 74 -4.50 14.00 -5.65
CA LYS A 74 -3.43 14.11 -4.66
C LYS A 74 -3.54 12.94 -3.68
N PHE A 75 -2.44 12.26 -3.43
CA PHE A 75 -2.39 11.16 -2.47
C PHE A 75 -1.92 11.66 -1.11
N ARG A 76 -2.53 11.11 -0.05
CA ARG A 76 -2.08 11.34 1.33
C ARG A 76 -0.92 10.39 1.63
N SER A 77 0.30 10.90 1.53
CA SER A 77 1.53 10.12 1.73
C SER A 77 1.66 9.47 3.10
N GLY A 78 1.03 10.07 4.12
CA GLY A 78 1.06 9.58 5.50
C GLY A 78 0.02 8.52 5.81
N ASP A 79 -0.76 8.04 4.85
CA ASP A 79 -1.86 7.11 5.11
C ASP A 79 -1.80 5.89 4.18
N VAL A 80 -1.48 4.73 4.74
CA VAL A 80 -1.18 3.50 3.99
C VAL A 80 -1.97 2.32 4.55
N SER A 81 -2.53 1.51 3.65
CA SER A 81 -3.09 0.19 3.98
C SER A 81 -2.19 -0.90 3.40
N LEU A 82 -1.82 -1.88 4.22
CA LEU A 82 -1.08 -3.07 3.83
C LEU A 82 -1.91 -4.31 4.15
N VAL A 83 -2.02 -5.24 3.20
CA VAL A 83 -2.72 -6.51 3.42
C VAL A 83 -1.82 -7.66 3.00
N ALA A 84 -1.62 -8.63 3.91
CA ALA A 84 -0.93 -9.87 3.59
C ALA A 84 -1.93 -10.87 2.98
N ASN A 85 -1.67 -11.31 1.75
CA ASN A 85 -2.59 -12.20 1.02
C ASN A 85 -2.49 -13.67 1.43
N ASP A 86 -1.33 -14.10 1.91
CA ASP A 86 -1.07 -15.48 2.28
C ASP A 86 -1.58 -15.79 3.69
N ARG A 87 -2.82 -16.28 3.79
CA ARG A 87 -3.44 -16.65 5.07
C ARG A 87 -2.80 -17.85 5.77
N LEU A 88 -1.99 -18.65 5.07
CA LEU A 88 -1.33 -19.80 5.68
C LEU A 88 -0.12 -19.35 6.51
N ASN A 89 0.62 -18.37 5.98
CA ASN A 89 1.85 -17.86 6.61
C ASN A 89 1.65 -16.53 7.35
N ALA A 90 0.53 -15.83 7.12
CA ALA A 90 0.19 -14.56 7.74
C ALA A 90 -1.24 -14.60 8.32
N THR A 91 -1.38 -15.30 9.44
CA THR A 91 -2.62 -15.33 10.22
C THR A 91 -2.94 -13.93 10.76
N ASN A 92 -4.22 -13.57 10.85
CA ASN A 92 -4.65 -12.30 11.45
C ASN A 92 -4.69 -12.39 12.98
N ASP A 93 -3.54 -12.58 13.59
CA ASP A 93 -3.34 -12.63 15.04
C ASP A 93 -2.06 -11.87 15.43
N GLU A 94 -1.77 -11.81 16.74
CA GLU A 94 -0.57 -11.13 17.26
C GLU A 94 0.73 -11.75 16.72
N ALA A 95 0.76 -13.06 16.46
CA ALA A 95 1.95 -13.72 15.95
C ALA A 95 2.23 -13.33 14.49
N GLY A 96 1.19 -13.32 13.64
CA GLY A 96 1.28 -12.85 12.26
C GLY A 96 1.62 -11.36 12.18
N GLU A 97 1.02 -10.54 13.03
CA GLU A 97 1.36 -9.12 13.15
C GLU A 97 2.84 -8.92 13.50
N ASN A 98 3.34 -9.58 14.55
CA ASN A 98 4.74 -9.47 14.96
C ASN A 98 5.70 -9.92 13.87
N ALA A 99 5.39 -11.02 13.17
CA ALA A 99 6.20 -11.51 12.06
C ALA A 99 6.24 -10.52 10.89
N LEU A 100 5.11 -9.90 10.54
CA LEU A 100 5.04 -8.90 9.49
C LEU A 100 5.76 -7.60 9.90
N ARG A 101 5.54 -7.13 11.13
CA ARG A 101 6.18 -5.93 11.68
C ARG A 101 7.70 -6.04 11.72
N ALA A 102 8.24 -7.22 12.01
CA ALA A 102 9.70 -7.44 12.01
C ALA A 102 10.38 -7.09 10.66
N ALA A 103 9.68 -7.32 9.53
CA ALA A 103 10.16 -6.94 8.20
C ALA A 103 9.69 -5.55 7.76
N LEU A 104 8.54 -5.09 8.26
CA LEU A 104 7.93 -3.82 7.86
C LEU A 104 8.56 -2.61 8.57
N ASP A 105 8.87 -2.72 9.86
CA ASP A 105 9.35 -1.60 10.68
C ASP A 105 10.63 -0.93 10.12
N PRO A 106 11.65 -1.67 9.64
CA PRO A 106 12.81 -1.05 8.99
C PRO A 106 12.43 -0.25 7.73
N VAL A 107 11.48 -0.77 6.94
CA VAL A 107 10.98 -0.09 5.74
C VAL A 107 10.24 1.19 6.10
N LEU A 108 9.38 1.17 7.13
CA LEU A 108 8.66 2.36 7.60
C LEU A 108 9.59 3.41 8.21
N ALA A 109 10.59 2.98 8.98
CA ALA A 109 11.60 3.87 9.55
C ALA A 109 12.37 4.62 8.46
N GLN A 110 12.75 3.92 7.38
CA GLN A 110 13.36 4.53 6.20
C GLN A 110 12.37 5.43 5.46
N LEU A 111 11.18 4.92 5.14
CA LEU A 111 10.14 5.62 4.38
C LEU A 111 9.79 6.98 4.99
N PHE A 112 9.57 7.03 6.30
CA PHE A 112 9.16 8.23 7.02
C PHE A 112 10.34 9.04 7.59
N ALA A 113 11.58 8.66 7.29
CA ALA A 113 12.79 9.37 7.71
C ALA A 113 12.82 9.70 9.22
N GLY A 114 12.37 8.75 10.05
CA GLY A 114 12.32 8.90 11.51
C GLY A 114 11.13 9.67 12.07
N ALA A 115 10.15 10.08 11.26
CA ALA A 115 8.88 10.62 11.77
C ALA A 115 8.07 9.55 12.51
N GLU A 116 7.32 9.98 13.53
CA GLU A 116 6.45 9.09 14.30
C GLU A 116 5.24 8.65 13.47
N TYR A 117 4.90 7.36 13.57
CA TYR A 117 3.75 6.77 12.91
C TYR A 117 3.05 5.78 13.84
N ALA A 118 1.73 5.62 13.64
CA ALA A 118 0.91 4.60 14.26
C ALA A 118 0.68 3.45 13.29
N VAL A 119 0.61 2.22 13.82
CA VAL A 119 0.22 1.02 13.08
C VAL A 119 -0.95 0.39 13.82
N GLU A 120 -2.06 0.18 13.12
CA GLU A 120 -3.29 -0.42 13.64
C GLU A 120 -3.62 -1.69 12.84
N ARG A 121 -4.02 -2.77 13.51
CA ARG A 121 -4.54 -4.00 12.91
C ARG A 121 -6.02 -4.13 13.19
N ASP A 122 -6.83 -4.43 12.16
CA ASP A 122 -8.21 -4.89 12.37
C ASP A 122 -8.19 -6.41 12.62
N ASP A 123 -8.52 -6.81 13.84
CA ASP A 123 -8.42 -8.17 14.35
C ASP A 123 -9.64 -9.03 14.04
N ALA A 124 -10.61 -8.53 13.27
CA ALA A 124 -11.78 -9.29 12.90
C ALA A 124 -11.38 -10.60 12.18
N PRO A 125 -11.87 -11.77 12.63
CA PRO A 125 -11.35 -13.09 12.24
C PRO A 125 -11.56 -13.43 10.76
N GLN A 126 -12.52 -12.78 10.10
CA GLN A 126 -12.80 -12.94 8.68
C GLN A 126 -11.79 -12.20 7.77
N LEU A 127 -11.08 -11.22 8.32
CA LEU A 127 -10.14 -10.40 7.57
C LEU A 127 -8.81 -11.14 7.38
N ARG A 128 -8.12 -10.78 6.30
CA ARG A 128 -6.70 -11.10 6.16
C ARG A 128 -5.92 -10.23 7.14
N LEU A 129 -4.70 -10.65 7.50
CA LEU A 129 -3.79 -9.78 8.23
C LEU A 129 -3.65 -8.47 7.45
N ASN A 130 -4.04 -7.39 8.11
CA ASN A 130 -4.11 -6.05 7.54
C ASN A 130 -3.50 -5.07 8.55
N LEU A 131 -2.75 -4.10 8.05
CA LEU A 131 -2.14 -3.05 8.84
C LEU A 131 -2.48 -1.70 8.22
N ARG A 132 -3.06 -0.79 9.00
CA ARG A 132 -3.20 0.62 8.65
C ARG A 132 -2.06 1.39 9.30
N ILE A 133 -1.30 2.10 8.48
CA ILE A 133 -0.17 2.92 8.91
C ILE A 133 -0.54 4.39 8.73
N ARG A 134 -0.48 5.17 9.81
CA ARG A 134 -0.74 6.61 9.80
C ARG A 134 0.46 7.39 10.33
N CYS A 135 0.97 8.31 9.53
CA CYS A 135 2.08 9.19 9.86
C CYS A 135 1.65 10.64 9.64
N GLN A 136 1.87 11.51 10.62
CA GLN A 136 1.68 12.95 10.43
C GLN A 136 2.89 13.50 9.67
N THR A 137 2.75 13.64 8.35
CA THR A 137 3.84 14.10 7.48
C THR A 137 3.33 14.99 6.35
N ASP A 138 4.09 16.03 6.05
CA ASP A 138 3.90 16.89 4.86
C ASP A 138 4.71 16.38 3.66
N ALA A 139 5.41 15.25 3.79
CA ALA A 139 6.19 14.66 2.70
C ALA A 139 5.28 14.30 1.52
N ASN A 140 5.71 14.64 0.31
CA ASN A 140 5.01 14.22 -0.90
C ASN A 140 5.51 12.84 -1.39
N THR A 141 4.84 12.31 -2.41
CA THR A 141 5.16 11.02 -3.03
C THR A 141 6.62 10.94 -3.51
N ALA A 142 7.19 12.04 -4.01
CA ALA A 142 8.59 12.11 -4.45
C ALA A 142 9.58 12.04 -3.29
N THR A 143 9.31 12.73 -2.17
CA THR A 143 10.13 12.65 -0.96
C THR A 143 10.15 11.24 -0.39
N LEU A 144 8.98 10.60 -0.27
CA LEU A 144 8.90 9.21 0.23
C LEU A 144 9.64 8.22 -0.67
N LEU A 145 9.54 8.37 -2.00
CA LEU A 145 10.32 7.57 -2.95
C LEU A 145 11.83 7.77 -2.78
N GLY A 146 12.26 9.01 -2.60
CA GLY A 146 13.66 9.36 -2.37
C GLY A 146 14.21 8.70 -1.12
N ASN A 147 13.43 8.68 -0.03
CA ASN A 147 13.84 8.05 1.22
C ASN A 147 14.12 6.55 1.07
N LEU A 148 13.31 5.83 0.28
CA LEU A 148 13.50 4.40 0.02
C LEU A 148 14.60 4.09 -1.02
N ALA A 149 15.07 5.08 -1.77
CA ALA A 149 16.15 4.92 -2.75
C ALA A 149 17.56 5.09 -2.15
N ALA A 150 17.63 5.61 -0.93
CA ALA A 150 18.86 5.80 -0.16
C ALA A 150 19.37 4.52 0.50
#